data_AF-A0A810NPD2-F1
#
_entry.id   AF-A0A810NPD2-F1
#
_cell.length_a   1.000
_cell.length_b   1.000
_cell.length_c   1.000
_cell.angle_alpha   90.00
_cell.angle_beta   90.00
_cell.angle_gamma   90.00
#
_symmetry.space_group_name_H-M   'P 1'
#
loop_
_entity.id
_entity.type
_entity.pdbx_description
1 polymer ?
#
loop_
_entity_poly.entity_id
_entity_poly.type
_entity_poly.pdbx_seq_one_letter_code
_entity_poly.pdbx_strand_id
1 'polypeptide(L)'
;MPVVSTRMLGWAALVLAVTATIAVVPPLIMPGPRPDRAPSAEGPHGPPTAQPSPTPSPPAPSRISTASARPDRPDAAVPPAKTTAPAAFRPITVHAADPANLRVGARIIECPTCVDGSRVGYIGGPNTLAVRIAGVPRAGEWTLTVVYETEQPRTLKLAVDGGPIRELHLAGARSWLIPVRVSVRLRLPKGACWIRFFNDTGSAPDINTVTVG
;
A
#
# COMPACT_ATOMS: atom_id res chain seq x y z
N MET A 1 -0.06 71.12 12.69
CA MET A 1 -0.88 71.53 11.52
C MET A 1 -0.12 72.64 10.80
N PRO A 2 -0.05 72.74 9.45
CA PRO A 2 -0.85 72.10 8.39
C PRO A 2 -0.01 71.30 7.33
N VAL A 3 -0.57 70.23 6.72
CA VAL A 3 -1.16 70.09 5.34
C VAL A 3 -0.10 70.05 4.23
N VAL A 4 0.34 68.87 3.75
CA VAL A 4 -0.16 68.07 2.60
C VAL A 4 -0.16 68.83 1.27
N SER A 5 0.57 68.33 0.26
CA SER A 5 0.04 68.01 -1.07
C SER A 5 1.17 67.66 -2.04
N THR A 6 1.30 66.39 -2.39
CA THR A 6 1.90 66.00 -3.68
C THR A 6 0.89 65.15 -4.40
N ARG A 7 0.21 65.78 -5.36
CA ARG A 7 -0.76 65.16 -6.24
C ARG A 7 -0.06 64.40 -7.37
N MET A 8 -0.60 63.20 -7.62
CA MET A 8 -0.95 62.64 -8.92
C MET A 8 0.14 62.44 -9.97
N LEU A 9 0.43 61.16 -10.24
CA LEU A 9 0.63 60.67 -11.59
C LEU A 9 -0.17 59.35 -11.72
N GLY A 10 -1.28 59.41 -12.47
CA GLY A 10 -2.07 58.23 -12.83
C GLY A 10 -1.48 57.56 -14.06
N TRP A 11 -1.41 56.23 -14.06
CA TRP A 11 -1.20 55.42 -15.26
C TRP A 11 -2.26 54.32 -15.31
N ALA A 12 -2.84 54.20 -16.49
CA ALA A 12 -4.03 53.44 -16.82
C ALA A 12 -3.73 51.96 -17.11
N ALA A 13 -4.84 51.20 -17.17
CA ALA A 13 -5.06 49.97 -17.92
C ALA A 13 -4.52 48.65 -17.36
N LEU A 14 -5.46 47.76 -17.00
CA LEU A 14 -5.64 46.51 -17.74
C LEU A 14 -7.04 45.92 -17.44
N VAL A 15 -7.95 45.98 -18.41
CA VAL A 15 -9.19 45.20 -18.39
C VAL A 15 -8.92 43.92 -19.19
N LEU A 16 -8.81 42.78 -18.51
CA LEU A 16 -8.75 41.47 -19.14
C LEU A 16 -10.17 40.96 -19.39
N ALA A 17 -10.59 40.99 -20.65
CA ALA A 17 -11.79 40.29 -21.10
C ALA A 17 -11.50 38.79 -21.19
N VAL A 18 -12.15 37.98 -20.34
CA VAL A 18 -12.14 36.51 -20.42
C VAL A 18 -13.29 36.09 -21.31
N THR A 19 -13.01 35.74 -22.56
CA THR A 19 -13.97 35.09 -23.45
C THR A 19 -13.99 33.58 -23.16
N ALA A 20 -15.06 33.09 -22.54
CA ALA A 20 -15.31 31.67 -22.34
C ALA A 20 -15.86 31.05 -23.64
N THR A 21 -15.07 30.25 -24.33
CA THR A 21 -15.57 29.39 -25.41
C THR A 21 -16.19 28.13 -24.80
N ILE A 22 -17.51 28.05 -24.81
CA ILE A 22 -18.26 26.83 -24.48
C ILE A 22 -18.16 25.89 -25.69
N ALA A 23 -17.36 24.84 -25.57
CA ALA A 23 -17.40 23.72 -26.51
C ALA A 23 -18.66 22.89 -26.22
N VAL A 24 -19.64 22.94 -27.12
CA VAL A 24 -20.81 22.06 -27.08
C VAL A 24 -20.39 20.67 -27.54
N VAL A 25 -20.27 19.73 -26.62
CA VAL A 25 -20.06 18.30 -26.93
C VAL A 25 -21.43 17.67 -27.17
N PRO A 26 -21.70 17.07 -28.34
CA PRO A 26 -22.96 16.36 -28.56
C PRO A 26 -23.03 15.08 -27.71
N PRO A 27 -24.19 14.73 -27.13
CA PRO A 27 -24.32 13.49 -26.36
C PRO A 27 -24.20 12.28 -27.28
N LEU A 28 -23.30 11.36 -26.94
CA LEU A 28 -23.24 10.02 -27.50
C LEU A 28 -24.53 9.28 -27.13
N ILE A 29 -25.36 9.01 -28.14
CA ILE A 29 -26.52 8.12 -28.05
C ILE A 29 -26.00 6.70 -27.88
N MET A 30 -26.14 6.13 -26.69
CA MET A 30 -25.86 4.72 -26.43
C MET A 30 -27.04 3.86 -26.91
N PRO A 31 -26.84 2.84 -27.75
CA PRO A 31 -27.86 1.84 -28.03
C PRO A 31 -28.12 1.01 -26.77
N GLY A 32 -29.37 0.98 -26.30
CA GLY A 32 -29.76 0.17 -25.13
C GLY A 32 -29.56 -1.34 -25.36
N PRO A 33 -29.45 -2.15 -24.28
CA PRO A 33 -29.31 -3.59 -24.39
C PRO A 33 -30.63 -4.20 -24.84
N ARG A 34 -30.59 -5.03 -25.90
CA ARG A 34 -31.73 -5.89 -26.26
C ARG A 34 -31.90 -6.97 -25.19
N PRO A 35 -33.08 -7.11 -24.57
CA PRO A 35 -33.43 -8.35 -23.92
C PRO A 35 -33.83 -9.33 -25.03
N ASP A 36 -33.21 -10.51 -25.06
CA ASP A 36 -33.90 -11.77 -25.30
C ASP A 36 -32.88 -12.90 -25.53
N ARG A 37 -32.97 -13.91 -24.66
CA ARG A 37 -33.12 -15.34 -25.00
C ARG A 37 -32.38 -16.23 -24.00
N ALA A 38 -33.11 -16.65 -22.96
CA ALA A 38 -33.03 -18.04 -22.49
C ALA A 38 -34.06 -18.83 -23.33
N PRO A 39 -33.75 -20.05 -23.81
CA PRO A 39 -33.76 -21.27 -23.00
C PRO A 39 -32.56 -22.19 -23.38
N SER A 40 -32.18 -23.27 -22.70
CA SER A 40 -32.96 -24.38 -22.14
C SER A 40 -32.11 -25.13 -21.12
N ALA A 41 -32.81 -25.80 -20.22
CA ALA A 41 -32.29 -26.84 -19.35
C ALA A 41 -31.80 -28.05 -20.17
N GLU A 42 -30.64 -28.60 -19.78
CA GLU A 42 -30.27 -29.99 -20.05
C GLU A 42 -29.68 -30.54 -18.74
N GLY A 43 -30.05 -31.77 -18.39
CA GLY A 43 -29.99 -32.35 -17.05
C GLY A 43 -28.60 -32.73 -16.50
N PRO A 44 -28.59 -33.44 -15.36
CA PRO A 44 -27.42 -33.59 -14.50
C PRO A 44 -26.47 -34.67 -15.03
N HIS A 45 -25.28 -34.27 -15.45
CA HIS A 45 -24.18 -35.21 -15.64
C HIS A 45 -23.65 -35.64 -14.26
N GLY A 46 -23.76 -36.94 -14.00
CA GLY A 46 -23.38 -37.59 -12.75
C GLY A 46 -21.90 -37.47 -12.39
N PRO A 47 -21.53 -37.84 -11.15
CA PRO A 47 -20.18 -37.70 -10.64
C PRO A 47 -19.21 -38.64 -11.38
N PRO A 48 -17.96 -38.20 -11.65
CA PRO A 48 -16.96 -39.09 -12.21
C PRO A 48 -16.60 -40.19 -11.20
N THR A 49 -16.71 -41.43 -11.66
CA THR A 49 -16.33 -42.67 -10.97
C THR A 49 -14.88 -42.59 -10.49
N ALA A 50 -14.67 -42.69 -9.18
CA ALA A 50 -13.35 -42.79 -8.58
C ALA A 50 -12.68 -44.11 -9.00
N GLN A 51 -11.55 -43.99 -9.70
CA GLN A 51 -10.68 -45.10 -10.06
C GLN A 51 -9.86 -45.53 -8.81
N PRO A 52 -9.86 -46.81 -8.40
CA PRO A 52 -9.08 -47.25 -7.24
C PRO A 52 -7.59 -47.37 -7.60
N SER A 53 -6.75 -46.64 -6.85
CA SER A 53 -5.29 -46.76 -6.90
C SER A 53 -4.81 -48.11 -6.35
N PRO A 54 -3.74 -48.70 -6.92
CA PRO A 54 -3.22 -49.98 -6.46
C PRO A 54 -2.52 -49.88 -5.09
N THR A 55 -2.76 -50.91 -4.29
CA THR A 55 -2.17 -51.20 -2.97
C THR A 55 -0.64 -51.20 -2.98
N PRO A 56 0.04 -50.57 -2.00
CA PRO A 56 1.47 -50.83 -1.79
C PRO A 56 1.66 -52.13 -0.98
N SER A 57 2.37 -53.09 -1.57
CA SER A 57 2.83 -54.33 -0.92
C SER A 57 3.86 -54.03 0.20
N PRO A 58 3.87 -54.84 1.28
CA PRO A 58 4.81 -54.70 2.38
C PRO A 58 6.22 -55.22 2.02
N PRO A 59 7.31 -54.60 2.49
CA PRO A 59 8.63 -55.20 2.42
C PRO A 59 8.82 -56.26 3.52
N ALA A 60 9.15 -57.49 3.10
CA ALA A 60 9.64 -58.58 3.95
C ALA A 60 11.12 -58.37 4.32
N PRO A 61 11.62 -59.02 5.40
CA PRO A 61 12.82 -58.58 6.12
C PRO A 61 14.09 -59.10 5.46
N SER A 62 15.18 -58.33 5.53
CA SER A 62 16.50 -58.85 5.17
C SER A 62 17.59 -58.34 6.11
N ARG A 63 18.10 -59.31 6.86
CA ARG A 63 19.48 -59.52 7.30
C ARG A 63 20.06 -58.52 8.31
N ILE A 64 20.11 -59.02 9.54
CA ILE A 64 21.09 -58.64 10.56
C ILE A 64 22.48 -58.80 9.93
N SER A 65 23.14 -57.67 9.66
CA SER A 65 24.55 -57.63 9.28
C SER A 65 25.36 -57.37 10.55
N THR A 66 25.99 -58.42 11.06
CA THR A 66 27.01 -58.36 12.11
C THR A 66 28.21 -57.57 11.58
N ALA A 67 28.27 -56.28 11.89
CA ALA A 67 29.47 -55.47 11.70
C ALA A 67 30.20 -55.38 13.04
N SER A 68 31.33 -56.07 13.08
CA SER A 68 32.27 -56.15 14.20
C SER A 68 32.64 -54.76 14.73
N ALA A 69 32.48 -54.57 16.04
CA ALA A 69 32.94 -53.41 16.77
C ALA A 69 34.43 -53.17 16.50
N ARG A 70 34.76 -51.97 16.00
CA ARG A 70 36.13 -51.46 15.94
C ARG A 70 36.33 -50.56 17.18
N PRO A 71 37.43 -50.73 17.94
CA PRO A 71 37.68 -49.92 19.14
C PRO A 71 37.76 -48.43 18.81
N ASP A 72 37.16 -47.65 19.70
CA ASP A 72 36.93 -46.21 19.64
C ASP A 72 38.18 -45.41 19.26
N ARG A 73 38.06 -44.64 18.17
CA ARG A 73 38.86 -43.42 18.02
C ARG A 73 38.14 -42.35 18.85
N PRO A 74 38.81 -41.62 19.75
CA PRO A 74 38.20 -40.47 20.39
C PRO A 74 37.76 -39.50 19.29
N ASP A 75 36.45 -39.35 19.14
CA ASP A 75 35.84 -38.31 18.34
C ASP A 75 36.42 -36.99 18.84
N ALA A 76 37.24 -36.34 18.01
CA ALA A 76 37.59 -34.95 18.24
C ALA A 76 36.27 -34.19 18.25
N ALA A 77 35.85 -33.74 19.43
CA ALA A 77 34.63 -32.98 19.62
C ALA A 77 34.57 -31.87 18.58
N VAL A 78 33.60 -31.97 17.66
CA VAL A 78 33.29 -30.89 16.73
C VAL A 78 32.96 -29.68 17.61
N PRO A 79 33.74 -28.59 17.56
CA PRO A 79 33.44 -27.43 18.37
C PRO A 79 32.02 -26.96 18.03
N PRO A 80 31.20 -26.59 19.03
CA PRO A 80 29.84 -26.13 18.77
C PRO A 80 29.91 -24.98 17.77
N ALA A 81 29.25 -25.14 16.63
CA ALA A 81 29.09 -24.07 15.67
C ALA A 81 28.57 -22.85 16.43
N LYS A 82 29.32 -21.74 16.38
CA LYS A 82 28.89 -20.48 16.98
C LYS A 82 27.57 -20.09 16.33
N THR A 83 26.47 -20.32 17.04
CA THR A 83 25.14 -19.84 16.66
C THR A 83 25.23 -18.32 16.58
N THR A 84 25.41 -17.82 15.37
CA THR A 84 25.41 -16.38 15.11
C THR A 84 23.96 -15.94 15.31
N ALA A 85 23.73 -15.04 16.26
CA ALA A 85 22.40 -14.49 16.50
C ALA A 85 21.82 -13.93 15.17
N PRO A 86 20.55 -14.19 14.83
CA PRO A 86 19.95 -13.64 13.62
C PRO A 86 20.07 -12.12 13.61
N ALA A 87 20.52 -11.56 12.48
CA ALA A 87 20.58 -10.11 12.32
C ALA A 87 19.20 -9.49 12.58
N ALA A 88 19.16 -8.43 13.41
CA ALA A 88 17.93 -7.72 13.70
C ALA A 88 17.38 -7.07 12.42
N PHE A 89 16.07 -7.16 12.23
CA PHE A 89 15.39 -6.48 11.14
C PHE A 89 15.51 -4.97 11.30
N ARG A 90 15.90 -4.28 10.21
CA ARG A 90 15.86 -2.81 10.15
C ARG A 90 14.53 -2.39 9.55
N PRO A 91 13.81 -1.44 10.18
CA PRO A 91 12.56 -0.94 9.63
C PRO A 91 12.74 -0.42 8.20
N ILE A 92 11.75 -0.68 7.35
CA ILE A 92 11.69 -0.16 5.99
C ILE A 92 10.91 1.15 6.05
N THR A 93 11.57 2.29 5.82
CA THR A 93 10.91 3.60 5.75
C THR A 93 10.92 4.10 4.31
N VAL A 94 9.76 4.51 3.82
CA VAL A 94 9.56 5.06 2.47
C VAL A 94 8.92 6.43 2.59
N HIS A 95 9.49 7.41 1.90
CA HIS A 95 8.91 8.73 1.77
C HIS A 95 7.71 8.70 0.81
N ALA A 96 6.60 9.36 1.13
CA ALA A 96 5.39 9.30 0.30
C ALA A 96 5.61 9.88 -1.10
N ALA A 97 6.44 10.94 -1.20
CA ALA A 97 6.80 11.58 -2.46
C ALA A 97 7.89 10.82 -3.26
N ASP A 98 8.37 9.66 -2.78
CA ASP A 98 9.34 8.84 -3.51
C ASP A 98 8.89 8.62 -4.97
N PRO A 99 9.76 8.84 -5.97
CA PRO A 99 9.42 8.66 -7.37
C PRO A 99 9.04 7.21 -7.74
N ALA A 100 9.44 6.21 -6.94
CA ALA A 100 9.04 4.82 -7.12
C ALA A 100 7.59 4.54 -6.69
N ASN A 101 6.94 5.48 -5.98
CA ASN A 101 5.54 5.35 -5.59
C ASN A 101 4.59 5.75 -6.74
N LEU A 102 3.41 5.13 -6.77
CA LEU A 102 2.37 5.47 -7.74
C LEU A 102 1.42 6.49 -7.13
N ARG A 103 1.19 7.58 -7.85
CA ARG A 103 0.22 8.62 -7.49
C ARG A 103 -0.79 8.74 -8.63
N VAL A 104 -2.03 8.37 -8.34
CA VAL A 104 -3.15 8.59 -9.26
C VAL A 104 -3.88 9.82 -8.75
N GLY A 105 -3.66 10.98 -9.39
CA GLY A 105 -4.27 12.26 -9.00
C GLY A 105 -3.80 12.90 -7.68
N ALA A 106 -3.24 12.11 -6.76
CA ALA A 106 -2.55 12.62 -5.56
C ALA A 106 -1.32 13.45 -5.95
N ARG A 107 -0.98 14.47 -5.15
CA ARG A 107 0.05 15.46 -5.49
C ARG A 107 1.08 15.60 -4.40
N ILE A 108 2.31 15.89 -4.80
CA ILE A 108 3.38 16.30 -3.88
C ILE A 108 3.10 17.75 -3.48
N ILE A 109 3.15 18.03 -2.19
CA ILE A 109 2.96 19.34 -1.59
C ILE A 109 4.21 19.65 -0.77
N GLU A 110 4.76 20.85 -0.95
CA GLU A 110 5.83 21.35 -0.10
C GLU A 110 5.37 21.40 1.36
N CYS A 111 6.27 20.99 2.26
CA CYS A 111 6.01 20.92 3.68
C CYS A 111 7.35 21.08 4.43
N PRO A 112 7.69 22.30 4.87
CA PRO A 112 8.97 22.55 5.54
C PRO A 112 9.16 21.79 6.86
N THR A 113 8.07 21.35 7.48
CA THR A 113 8.07 20.60 8.74
C THR A 113 8.08 19.08 8.53
N CYS A 114 7.98 18.63 7.29
CA CYS A 114 7.96 17.24 6.89
C CYS A 114 9.37 16.71 6.65
N VAL A 115 9.54 15.39 6.77
CA VAL A 115 10.75 14.70 6.29
C VAL A 115 10.95 15.04 4.82
N ASP A 116 12.19 15.35 4.42
CA ASP A 116 12.58 15.71 3.06
C ASP A 116 11.77 16.88 2.44
N GLY A 117 11.17 17.73 3.27
CA GLY A 117 10.54 18.98 2.86
C GLY A 117 9.22 18.83 2.10
N SER A 118 8.63 17.65 2.04
CA SER A 118 7.40 17.42 1.27
C SER A 118 6.50 16.33 1.85
N ARG A 119 5.26 16.29 1.37
CA ARG A 119 4.26 15.27 1.67
C ARG A 119 3.40 15.02 0.45
N VAL A 120 2.60 13.95 0.47
CA VAL A 120 1.63 13.68 -0.59
C VAL A 120 0.22 13.91 -0.07
N GLY A 121 -0.51 14.79 -0.75
CA GLY A 121 -1.89 15.12 -0.43
C GLY A 121 -2.83 15.00 -1.62
N TYR A 122 -4.03 15.57 -1.48
CA TYR A 122 -5.14 15.40 -2.42
C TYR A 122 -5.56 13.93 -2.62
N ILE A 123 -5.35 13.10 -1.59
CA ILE A 123 -5.80 11.71 -1.55
C ILE A 123 -7.30 11.71 -1.19
N GLY A 124 -8.13 11.08 -2.01
CA GLY A 124 -9.57 11.09 -1.84
C GLY A 124 -10.35 11.09 -3.15
N GLY A 125 -11.60 10.65 -3.11
CA GLY A 125 -12.41 10.40 -4.31
C GLY A 125 -11.69 9.44 -5.26
N PRO A 126 -11.42 9.82 -6.53
CA PRO A 126 -10.67 8.98 -7.46
C PRO A 126 -9.15 8.98 -7.18
N ASN A 127 -8.64 9.87 -6.33
CA ASN A 127 -7.21 10.06 -6.14
C ASN A 127 -6.64 9.10 -5.08
N THR A 128 -5.53 8.44 -5.41
CA THR A 128 -4.89 7.46 -4.53
C THR A 128 -3.36 7.62 -4.53
N LEU A 129 -2.75 7.17 -3.43
CA LEU A 129 -1.31 6.98 -3.30
C LEU A 129 -1.04 5.48 -3.08
N ALA A 130 -0.17 4.86 -3.86
CA ALA A 130 0.34 3.53 -3.58
C ALA A 130 1.84 3.59 -3.30
N VAL A 131 2.22 3.21 -2.08
CA VAL A 131 3.61 3.18 -1.61
C VAL A 131 4.20 1.80 -1.82
N ARG A 132 5.37 1.73 -2.44
CA ARG A 132 6.08 0.46 -2.67
C ARG A 132 6.92 0.09 -1.45
N ILE A 133 6.55 -0.97 -0.76
CA ILE A 133 7.39 -1.56 0.29
C ILE A 133 8.19 -2.70 -0.33
N ALA A 134 9.51 -2.68 -0.19
CA ALA A 134 10.40 -3.71 -0.69
C ALA A 134 11.29 -4.27 0.42
N GLY A 135 11.68 -5.54 0.31
CA GLY A 135 12.61 -6.16 1.24
C GLY A 135 11.97 -6.68 2.54
N VAL A 136 10.65 -6.93 2.56
CA VAL A 136 9.99 -7.57 3.70
C VAL A 136 10.57 -8.99 3.86
N PRO A 137 11.24 -9.31 4.98
CA PRO A 137 12.06 -10.52 5.07
C PRO A 137 11.23 -11.80 5.18
N ARG A 138 10.01 -11.69 5.70
CA ARG A 138 9.06 -12.80 5.88
C ARG A 138 7.63 -12.33 5.72
N ALA A 139 6.77 -13.20 5.22
CA ALA A 139 5.34 -12.95 5.24
C ALA A 139 4.82 -12.99 6.69
N GLY A 140 3.83 -12.17 7.00
CA GLY A 140 3.22 -12.15 8.34
C GLY A 140 2.68 -10.79 8.74
N GLU A 141 2.32 -10.66 10.01
CA GLU A 141 1.90 -9.38 10.62
C GLU A 141 3.11 -8.48 10.85
N TRP A 142 2.97 -7.22 10.44
CA TRP A 142 3.93 -6.15 10.62
C TRP A 142 3.25 -4.90 11.15
N THR A 143 4.00 -4.03 11.83
CA THR A 143 3.50 -2.73 12.25
C THR A 143 3.79 -1.72 11.15
N LEU A 144 2.73 -1.18 10.55
CA LEU A 144 2.81 -0.03 9.68
C LEU A 144 2.66 1.23 10.53
N THR A 145 3.67 2.10 10.53
CA THR A 145 3.57 3.45 11.08
C THR A 145 3.46 4.45 9.94
N VAL A 146 2.46 5.30 9.99
CA VAL A 146 2.21 6.35 8.99
C VAL A 146 2.39 7.69 9.67
N VAL A 147 3.24 8.54 9.11
CA VAL A 147 3.34 9.96 9.48
C VAL A 147 2.45 10.76 8.53
N TYR A 148 1.55 11.57 9.10
CA TYR A 148 0.49 12.24 8.36
C TYR A 148 0.11 13.59 8.99
N GLU A 149 -0.56 14.43 8.20
CA GLU A 149 -1.12 15.71 8.62
C GLU A 149 -2.59 15.82 8.23
N THR A 150 -3.38 16.49 9.08
CA THR A 150 -4.74 16.90 8.75
C THR A 150 -5.22 18.01 9.70
N GLU A 151 -6.01 18.96 9.16
CA GLU A 151 -6.64 20.05 9.93
C GLU A 151 -7.94 19.65 10.64
N GLN A 152 -8.63 18.66 10.11
CA GLN A 152 -9.86 18.11 10.69
C GLN A 152 -9.75 16.57 10.75
N PRO A 153 -10.56 15.89 11.58
CA PRO A 153 -10.66 14.45 11.50
C PRO A 153 -11.00 13.97 10.09
N ARG A 154 -10.20 13.04 9.57
CA ARG A 154 -10.37 12.44 8.24
C ARG A 154 -10.24 10.92 8.33
N THR A 155 -10.94 10.25 7.43
CA THR A 155 -10.81 8.81 7.25
C THR A 155 -9.66 8.50 6.29
N LEU A 156 -8.78 7.60 6.68
CA LEU A 156 -7.76 6.99 5.82
C LEU A 156 -8.11 5.52 5.61
N LYS A 157 -8.33 5.12 4.37
CA LYS A 157 -8.45 3.71 3.98
C LYS A 157 -7.13 3.24 3.39
N LEU A 158 -6.75 2.00 3.71
CA LEU A 158 -5.57 1.38 3.13
C LEU A 158 -5.76 -0.10 2.82
N ALA A 159 -5.05 -0.60 1.81
CA ALA A 159 -5.07 -2.00 1.40
C ALA A 159 -3.69 -2.44 0.89
N VAL A 160 -3.27 -3.65 1.26
CA VAL A 160 -2.02 -4.28 0.81
C VAL A 160 -2.32 -5.15 -0.40
N ASP A 161 -1.68 -4.89 -1.55
CA ASP A 161 -1.84 -5.64 -2.80
C ASP A 161 -3.31 -5.90 -3.23
N GLY A 162 -4.19 -4.93 -2.97
CA GLY A 162 -5.62 -5.06 -3.27
C GLY A 162 -6.42 -5.96 -2.32
N GLY A 163 -5.81 -6.40 -1.22
CA GLY A 163 -6.46 -7.19 -0.17
C GLY A 163 -7.47 -6.42 0.67
N PRO A 164 -7.87 -6.97 1.83
CA PRO A 164 -8.89 -6.39 2.70
C PRO A 164 -8.56 -4.94 3.11
N ILE A 165 -9.58 -4.09 3.06
CA ILE A 165 -9.46 -2.68 3.45
C ILE A 165 -9.31 -2.58 4.97
N ARG A 166 -8.45 -1.66 5.40
CA ARG A 166 -8.37 -1.16 6.77
C ARG A 166 -8.76 0.31 6.76
N GLU A 167 -9.66 0.69 7.65
CA GLU A 167 -10.14 2.04 7.79
C GLU A 167 -9.67 2.62 9.12
N LEU A 168 -9.14 3.84 9.08
CA LEU A 168 -8.62 4.56 10.24
C LEU A 168 -9.27 5.94 10.30
N HIS A 169 -9.81 6.32 11.45
CA HIS A 169 -10.31 7.67 11.70
C HIS A 169 -9.24 8.48 12.43
N LEU A 170 -8.71 9.51 11.76
CA LEU A 170 -7.48 10.19 12.16
C LEU A 170 -7.74 11.68 12.40
N ALA A 171 -7.51 12.15 13.62
CA ALA A 171 -7.76 13.55 14.00
C ALA A 171 -6.63 14.52 13.62
N GLY A 172 -5.40 14.04 13.41
CA GLY A 172 -4.25 14.90 13.17
C GLY A 172 -3.88 15.77 14.37
N ALA A 173 -3.08 16.81 14.11
CA ALA A 173 -2.79 17.90 15.05
C ALA A 173 -3.62 19.16 14.79
N ARG A 174 -4.69 19.04 13.97
CA ARG A 174 -5.50 20.18 13.50
C ARG A 174 -4.67 21.22 12.74
N SER A 175 -3.66 20.75 12.01
CA SER A 175 -2.73 21.57 11.23
C SER A 175 -2.13 20.75 10.09
N TRP A 176 -1.94 21.36 8.92
CA TRP A 176 -1.18 20.79 7.82
C TRP A 176 0.34 20.91 7.98
N LEU A 177 0.79 21.61 9.02
CA LEU A 177 2.21 21.86 9.30
C LEU A 177 2.74 21.04 10.49
N ILE A 178 1.90 20.26 11.16
CA ILE A 178 2.31 19.47 12.32
C ILE A 178 2.10 17.99 12.01
N PRO A 179 3.16 17.26 11.61
CA PRO A 179 3.11 15.82 11.40
C PRO A 179 2.80 15.09 12.69
N VAL A 180 1.86 14.14 12.63
CA VAL A 180 1.57 13.17 13.68
C VAL A 180 1.72 11.76 13.14
N ARG A 181 1.66 10.74 14.02
CA ARG A 181 1.81 9.34 13.62
C ARG A 181 0.64 8.48 14.06
N VAL A 182 0.34 7.45 13.27
CA VAL A 182 -0.54 6.34 13.64
C VAL A 182 0.15 5.03 13.32
N SER A 183 -0.10 4.00 14.11
CA SER A 183 0.38 2.64 13.85
C SER A 183 -0.77 1.67 13.70
N VAL A 184 -0.69 0.78 12.71
CA VAL A 184 -1.69 -0.25 12.39
C VAL A 184 -0.99 -1.56 12.06
N ARG A 185 -1.56 -2.69 12.48
CA ARG A 185 -1.05 -4.02 12.13
C ARG A 185 -1.60 -4.47 10.78
N LEU A 186 -0.73 -4.94 9.90
CA LEU A 186 -1.08 -5.43 8.56
C LEU A 186 -0.33 -6.70 8.24
N ARG A 187 -0.97 -7.59 7.48
CA ARG A 187 -0.28 -8.71 6.84
C ARG A 187 0.43 -8.24 5.58
N LEU A 188 1.74 -8.45 5.52
CA LEU A 188 2.55 -8.21 4.33
C LEU A 188 3.08 -9.55 3.79
N PRO A 189 3.21 -9.72 2.47
CA PRO A 189 3.93 -10.85 1.90
C PRO A 189 5.45 -10.69 2.11
N LYS A 190 6.20 -11.78 1.93
CA LYS A 190 7.66 -11.71 1.82
C LYS A 190 8.03 -11.03 0.51
N GLY A 191 9.07 -10.20 0.52
CA GLY A 191 9.57 -9.52 -0.67
C GLY A 191 9.00 -8.10 -0.79
N ALA A 192 8.35 -7.81 -1.92
CA ALA A 192 7.79 -6.49 -2.19
C ALA A 192 6.26 -6.54 -2.24
N CYS A 193 5.62 -5.46 -1.83
CA CYS A 193 4.17 -5.24 -1.92
C CYS A 193 3.86 -3.76 -2.11
N TRP A 194 2.62 -3.48 -2.50
CA TRP A 194 2.07 -2.14 -2.57
C TRP A 194 1.09 -1.91 -1.42
N ILE A 195 1.26 -0.80 -0.72
CA ILE A 195 0.27 -0.32 0.25
C ILE A 195 -0.44 0.87 -0.39
N ARG A 196 -1.69 0.67 -0.80
CA ARG A 196 -2.54 1.72 -1.37
C ARG A 196 -3.28 2.44 -0.27
N PHE A 197 -3.20 3.76 -0.27
CA PHE A 197 -3.89 4.72 0.58
C PHE A 197 -4.93 5.49 -0.24
N PHE A 198 -6.14 5.59 0.27
CA PHE A 198 -7.27 6.19 -0.43
C PHE A 198 -8.39 6.59 0.54
N ASN A 199 -9.37 7.32 0.02
CA ASN A 199 -10.67 7.51 0.67
C ASN A 199 -11.69 7.82 -0.43
N ASP A 200 -12.45 6.82 -0.86
CA ASP A 200 -13.44 6.94 -1.94
C ASP A 200 -14.67 7.78 -1.56
N THR A 201 -14.88 8.05 -0.26
CA THR A 201 -16.04 8.79 0.27
C THR A 201 -15.68 10.17 0.82
N GLY A 202 -14.44 10.63 0.66
CA GLY A 202 -13.99 11.93 1.17
C GLY A 202 -12.49 12.13 0.97
N SER A 203 -11.94 13.15 1.63
CA SER A 203 -10.49 13.36 1.62
C SER A 203 -9.82 12.59 2.75
N ALA A 204 -8.69 11.97 2.46
CA ALA A 204 -7.81 11.39 3.46
C ALA A 204 -6.87 12.48 4.03
N PRO A 205 -6.17 12.20 5.15
CA PRO A 205 -5.00 12.97 5.54
C PRO A 205 -3.91 12.94 4.47
N ASP A 206 -3.02 13.92 4.51
CA ASP A 206 -1.82 13.91 3.69
C ASP A 206 -0.76 13.05 4.37
N ILE A 207 0.06 12.35 3.57
CA ILE A 207 1.02 11.37 4.06
C ILE A 207 2.44 11.87 3.80
N ASN A 208 3.28 11.89 4.83
CA ASN A 208 4.70 12.22 4.71
C ASN A 208 5.56 10.95 4.56
N THR A 209 5.50 10.03 5.52
CA THR A 209 6.31 8.80 5.51
C THR A 209 5.53 7.58 5.95
N VAL A 210 5.97 6.41 5.49
CA VAL A 210 5.44 5.10 5.85
C VAL A 210 6.60 4.23 6.29
N THR A 211 6.50 3.65 7.49
CA THR A 211 7.52 2.77 8.07
C THR A 211 6.94 1.41 8.42
N VAL A 212 7.59 0.34 7.99
CA VAL A 212 7.27 -1.04 8.36
C VAL A 212 8.31 -1.55 9.35
N GLY A 213 7.85 -1.96 10.54
CA GLY A 213 8.66 -2.39 11.68
C GLY A 213 8.13 -3.62 12.39
#